data_AF-A0A924XVY3-F1
#
_entry.id   AF-A0A924XVY3-F1
#
_cell.length_a   1.000
_cell.length_b   1.000
_cell.length_c   1.000
_cell.angle_alpha   90.00
_cell.angle_beta   90.00
_cell.angle_gamma   90.00
#
_symmetry.space_group_name_H-M   'P 1'
#
loop_
_entity.id
_entity.type
_entity.pdbx_description
1 polymer ?
#
loop_
_entity_poly.entity_id
_entity_poly.type
_entity_poly.pdbx_seq_one_letter_code
_entity_poly.pdbx_strand_id
1 'polypeptide(L)'
;MTGLKSDDTFSVTGLFDLVVPLANGDGYGVRLTDRFTGSPFNIGNDHIQLFVIRNFSGVLGISLNAQDFSTGTSTALAFAALDTGHAQIALRLERASASSNDLTASYAYGDGGVLGDFVSFANHATIFHGEGYTRAGFMAFGLAPPIPEPQTYALMLAGLGLLGAATRHRRKRS
;
A
#
# COMPACT_ATOMS: atom_id res chain seq x y z
N MET A 1 13.10 26.03 -7.73
CA MET A 1 12.23 25.05 -8.39
C MET A 1 11.23 24.56 -7.37
N THR A 2 9.94 24.48 -7.68
CA THR A 2 8.87 24.09 -6.72
C THR A 2 8.71 22.58 -6.62
N GLY A 3 8.61 22.00 -5.42
CA GLY A 3 8.32 20.58 -5.20
C GLY A 3 8.51 20.15 -3.74
N LEU A 4 8.40 18.85 -3.44
CA LEU A 4 8.78 18.31 -2.13
C LEU A 4 10.28 17.98 -2.19
N LYS A 5 11.13 18.90 -1.71
CA LYS A 5 12.58 18.83 -1.83
C LYS A 5 13.28 18.59 -0.49
N SER A 6 14.53 18.16 -0.54
CA SER A 6 15.34 17.87 0.65
C SER A 6 15.79 19.12 1.40
N ASP A 7 15.67 20.30 0.82
CA ASP A 7 15.88 21.61 1.46
C ASP A 7 14.59 22.25 1.98
N ASP A 8 13.42 21.60 1.81
CA ASP A 8 12.12 22.11 2.25
C ASP A 8 11.56 21.37 3.47
N THR A 9 10.90 22.08 4.37
CA THR A 9 9.94 21.46 5.30
C THR A 9 8.63 21.20 4.57
N PHE A 10 7.97 20.08 4.83
CA PHE A 10 6.68 19.78 4.21
C PHE A 10 5.82 18.85 5.05
N SER A 11 4.52 18.86 4.76
CA SER A 11 3.55 17.92 5.32
C SER A 11 2.65 17.39 4.21
N VAL A 12 2.38 16.09 4.25
CA VAL A 12 1.41 15.41 3.39
C VAL A 12 0.34 14.83 4.28
N THR A 13 -0.89 15.32 4.13
CA THR A 13 -2.05 14.85 4.91
C THR A 13 -3.12 14.34 3.97
N GLY A 14 -3.62 13.14 4.25
CA GLY A 14 -4.81 12.59 3.61
C GLY A 14 -5.94 12.45 4.60
N LEU A 15 -7.10 13.03 4.28
CA LEU A 15 -8.34 12.82 5.01
C LEU A 15 -9.18 11.79 4.26
N PHE A 16 -9.62 10.77 4.97
CA PHE A 16 -10.40 9.67 4.43
C PHE A 16 -11.65 9.46 5.26
N ASP A 17 -12.73 9.02 4.60
CA ASP A 17 -13.79 8.33 5.32
C ASP A 17 -13.20 7.04 5.94
N LEU A 18 -13.52 6.78 7.20
CA LEU A 18 -12.99 5.64 7.93
C LEU A 18 -13.77 4.38 7.52
N VAL A 19 -13.23 3.65 6.56
CA VAL A 19 -13.77 2.36 6.12
C VAL A 19 -12.90 1.25 6.66
N VAL A 20 -13.45 0.34 7.46
CA VAL A 20 -12.69 -0.79 8.00
C VAL A 20 -12.29 -1.77 6.88
N PRO A 21 -10.99 -2.05 6.65
CA PRO A 21 -10.57 -3.06 5.69
C PRO A 21 -11.14 -4.44 6.03
N LEU A 22 -11.75 -5.07 5.02
CA LEU A 22 -12.51 -6.30 5.18
C LEU A 22 -11.61 -7.54 5.10
N ALA A 23 -10.74 -7.62 4.08
CA ALA A 23 -9.82 -8.76 3.92
C ALA A 23 -8.44 -8.48 4.52
N ASN A 24 -7.74 -9.55 4.87
CA ASN A 24 -6.36 -9.48 5.31
C ASN A 24 -5.49 -8.99 4.13
N GLY A 25 -4.67 -7.97 4.39
CA GLY A 25 -3.85 -7.30 3.39
C GLY A 25 -4.54 -6.11 2.72
N ASP A 26 -5.82 -5.83 3.01
CA ASP A 26 -6.50 -4.64 2.50
C ASP A 26 -6.14 -3.40 3.32
N GLY A 27 -6.00 -2.27 2.64
CA GLY A 27 -5.72 -1.00 3.30
C GLY A 27 -5.71 0.20 2.37
N TYR A 28 -5.59 1.38 2.98
CA TYR A 28 -5.51 2.66 2.28
C TYR A 28 -4.76 3.70 3.09
N GLY A 29 -4.18 4.69 2.42
CA GLY A 29 -3.53 5.80 3.10
C GLY A 29 -2.69 6.68 2.19
N VAL A 30 -1.64 7.26 2.78
CA VAL A 30 -0.71 8.16 2.12
C VAL A 30 0.67 7.54 2.00
N ARG A 31 1.42 7.97 1.00
CA ARG A 31 2.81 7.58 0.81
C ARG A 31 3.67 8.75 0.37
N LEU A 32 4.96 8.66 0.69
CA LEU A 32 6.03 9.45 0.12
C LEU A 32 7.02 8.50 -0.55
N THR A 33 7.41 8.80 -1.78
CA THR A 33 8.39 7.97 -2.48
C THR A 33 9.28 8.70 -3.46
N ASP A 34 10.55 8.32 -3.48
CA ASP A 34 11.50 8.71 -4.52
C ASP A 34 11.39 7.82 -5.76
N ARG A 35 10.83 6.61 -5.61
CA ARG A 35 10.73 5.57 -6.64
C ARG A 35 10.10 6.04 -7.95
N PHE A 36 10.83 5.96 -9.06
CA PHE A 36 10.30 6.22 -10.39
C PHE A 36 10.08 4.92 -11.17
N THR A 37 8.84 4.44 -11.19
CA THR A 37 8.46 3.24 -11.97
C THR A 37 8.85 3.41 -13.44
N GLY A 38 9.69 2.52 -13.95
CA GLY A 38 10.20 2.56 -15.33
C GLY A 38 11.62 3.11 -15.49
N SER A 39 12.25 3.60 -14.42
CA SER A 39 13.69 3.93 -14.43
C SER A 39 14.51 2.76 -13.86
N PRO A 40 15.49 2.22 -14.60
CA PRO A 40 16.44 1.26 -14.05
C PRO A 40 17.43 1.90 -13.06
N PHE A 41 17.47 3.24 -12.98
CA PHE A 41 18.42 4.00 -12.16
C PHE A 41 17.81 4.56 -10.86
N ASN A 42 16.49 4.47 -10.69
CA ASN A 42 15.82 4.78 -9.42
C ASN A 42 14.79 3.68 -9.14
N ILE A 43 15.29 2.60 -8.54
CA ILE A 43 14.47 1.47 -8.08
C ILE A 43 13.63 1.87 -6.85
N GLY A 44 14.04 2.94 -6.15
CA GLY A 44 13.40 3.51 -4.98
C GLY A 44 13.86 2.83 -3.69
N ASN A 45 14.72 3.50 -2.95
CA ASN A 45 15.13 3.10 -1.60
C ASN A 45 14.27 3.78 -0.52
N ASP A 46 13.56 4.86 -0.89
CA ASP A 46 12.71 5.63 -0.01
C ASP A 46 11.24 5.47 -0.42
N HIS A 47 10.55 4.52 0.22
CA HIS A 47 9.12 4.31 0.08
C HIS A 47 8.46 4.21 1.45
N ILE A 48 7.99 5.36 1.93
CA ILE A 48 7.38 5.50 3.25
C ILE A 48 5.88 5.54 3.10
N GLN A 49 5.20 4.71 3.88
CA GLN A 49 3.76 4.49 3.78
C GLN A 49 3.14 4.61 5.17
N LEU A 50 2.05 5.38 5.26
CA LEU A 50 1.21 5.46 6.44
C LEU A 50 -0.22 5.14 6.03
N PHE A 51 -0.78 4.07 6.58
CA PHE A 51 -2.05 3.54 6.12
C PHE A 51 -2.84 2.82 7.20
N VAL A 52 -4.16 2.81 7.02
CA VAL A 52 -5.09 1.91 7.71
C VAL A 52 -5.02 0.55 7.03
N ILE A 53 -4.88 -0.53 7.79
CA ILE A 53 -4.76 -1.90 7.28
C ILE A 53 -5.41 -2.91 8.21
N ARG A 54 -5.94 -3.99 7.62
CA ARG A 54 -6.04 -5.28 8.30
C ARG A 54 -4.84 -6.13 7.87
N ASN A 55 -3.90 -6.39 8.78
CA ASN A 55 -2.67 -7.10 8.40
C ASN A 55 -2.95 -8.59 8.08
N PHE A 56 -1.93 -9.32 7.63
CA PHE A 56 -2.08 -10.74 7.26
C PHE A 56 -2.49 -11.65 8.44
N SER A 57 -2.22 -11.23 9.68
CA SER A 57 -2.67 -11.91 10.90
C SER A 57 -4.10 -11.52 11.30
N GLY A 58 -4.78 -10.67 10.52
CA GLY A 58 -6.13 -10.20 10.78
C GLY A 58 -6.26 -9.02 11.74
N VAL A 59 -5.13 -8.46 12.21
CA VAL A 59 -5.13 -7.34 13.16
C VAL A 59 -5.36 -6.02 12.42
N LEU A 60 -6.33 -5.26 12.92
CA LEU A 60 -6.73 -3.97 12.37
C LEU A 60 -5.96 -2.82 13.03
N GLY A 61 -5.39 -1.93 12.24
CA GLY A 61 -4.63 -0.80 12.78
C GLY A 61 -4.17 0.21 11.76
N ILE A 62 -3.41 1.18 12.26
CA ILE A 62 -2.70 2.19 11.49
C ILE A 62 -1.23 1.80 11.52
N SER A 63 -0.63 1.60 10.35
CA SER A 63 0.74 1.12 10.20
C SER A 63 1.60 2.18 9.55
N LEU A 64 2.78 2.43 10.14
CA LEU A 64 3.88 3.14 9.48
C LEU A 64 4.87 2.10 8.98
N ASN A 65 5.09 2.07 7.67
CA ASN A 65 6.02 1.14 7.04
C ASN A 65 7.05 1.89 6.19
N ALA A 66 8.26 1.32 6.15
CA ALA A 66 9.28 1.65 5.18
C ALA A 66 9.49 0.46 4.25
N GLN A 67 9.58 0.73 2.96
CA GLN A 67 9.93 -0.26 1.95
C GLN A 67 11.15 0.23 1.18
N ASP A 68 12.16 -0.63 1.12
CA ASP A 68 13.36 -0.41 0.33
C ASP A 68 13.35 -1.41 -0.82
N PHE A 69 13.05 -0.94 -2.03
CA PHE A 69 13.03 -1.79 -3.21
C PHE A 69 14.43 -2.09 -3.74
N SER A 70 15.46 -1.36 -3.32
CA SER A 70 16.85 -1.65 -3.70
C SER A 70 17.37 -2.90 -2.99
N THR A 71 16.96 -3.10 -1.73
CA THR A 71 17.30 -4.31 -0.95
C THR A 71 16.16 -5.34 -0.90
N GLY A 72 14.97 -5.01 -1.40
CA GLY A 72 13.80 -5.89 -1.34
C GLY A 72 13.22 -6.03 0.07
N THR A 73 13.50 -5.08 0.96
CA THR A 73 13.12 -5.13 2.37
C THR A 73 11.82 -4.36 2.61
N SER A 74 10.97 -4.88 3.50
CA SER A 74 9.83 -4.14 4.04
C SER A 74 9.86 -4.23 5.56
N THR A 75 9.80 -3.08 6.21
CA THR A 75 9.93 -2.93 7.67
C THR A 75 8.71 -2.19 8.20
N ALA A 76 7.98 -2.83 9.12
CA ALA A 76 6.97 -2.14 9.92
C ALA A 76 7.69 -1.36 11.03
N LEU A 77 7.57 -0.03 10.99
CA LEU A 77 8.24 0.86 11.94
C LEU A 77 7.38 1.14 13.17
N ALA A 78 6.07 1.24 12.98
CA ALA A 78 5.12 1.44 14.07
C ALA A 78 3.74 0.89 13.71
N PHE A 79 2.96 0.57 14.74
CA PHE A 79 1.58 0.13 14.60
C PHE A 79 0.74 0.65 15.78
N ALA A 80 -0.43 1.20 15.48
CA ALA A 80 -1.44 1.56 16.47
C ALA A 80 -2.74 0.80 16.18
N ALA A 81 -3.43 0.37 17.23
CA ALA A 81 -4.77 -0.20 17.08
C ALA A 81 -5.72 0.85 16.49
N LEU A 82 -6.58 0.45 15.57
CA LEU A 82 -7.56 1.34 14.96
C LEU A 82 -8.79 1.45 15.86
N ASP A 83 -9.16 2.66 16.24
CA ASP A 83 -10.51 2.96 16.73
C ASP A 83 -11.47 3.06 15.55
N THR A 84 -12.47 2.19 15.51
CA THR A 84 -13.48 2.12 14.45
C THR A 84 -14.73 2.96 14.75
N GLY A 85 -14.77 3.64 15.90
CA GLY A 85 -15.93 4.43 16.36
C GLY A 85 -16.12 5.77 15.65
N HIS A 86 -15.25 6.11 14.69
CA HIS A 86 -15.20 7.42 14.05
C HIS A 86 -15.62 7.38 12.58
N ALA A 87 -16.09 8.50 12.05
CA ALA A 87 -16.49 8.62 10.65
C ALA A 87 -15.31 8.85 9.69
N GLN A 88 -14.25 9.48 10.16
CA GLN A 88 -13.11 9.89 9.33
C GLN A 88 -11.77 9.66 10.04
N ILE A 89 -10.71 9.59 9.23
CA ILE A 89 -9.33 9.55 9.70
C ILE A 89 -8.43 10.40 8.82
N ALA A 90 -7.62 11.25 9.45
CA ALA A 90 -6.53 11.96 8.82
C ALA A 90 -5.21 11.21 9.07
N LEU A 91 -4.43 10.99 8.02
CA LEU A 91 -3.10 10.38 8.06
C LEU A 91 -2.08 11.39 7.57
N ARG A 92 -1.05 11.65 8.37
CA ARG A 92 -0.05 12.70 8.08
C ARG A 92 1.38 12.18 8.16
N LEU A 93 2.14 12.46 7.12
CA LEU A 93 3.60 12.35 7.09
C LEU A 93 4.18 13.77 7.05
N GLU A 94 5.03 14.10 8.03
CA GLU A 94 5.57 15.45 8.20
C GLU A 94 7.09 15.42 8.35
N ARG A 95 7.74 16.26 7.54
CA ARG A 95 9.14 16.63 7.69
C ARG A 95 9.21 18.04 8.28
N ALA A 96 9.42 18.11 9.58
CA ALA A 96 9.36 19.38 10.33
C ALA A 96 10.65 20.21 10.23
N SER A 97 11.77 19.62 9.79
CA SER A 97 13.05 20.32 9.67
C SER A 97 13.71 20.05 8.32
N ALA A 98 14.21 21.11 7.67
CA ALA A 98 15.02 21.00 6.47
C ALA A 98 16.43 20.44 6.73
N SER A 99 16.87 20.40 7.99
CA SER A 99 18.18 19.85 8.40
C SER A 99 18.15 18.37 8.79
N SER A 100 16.97 17.73 8.84
CA SER A 100 16.81 16.31 9.13
C SER A 100 16.06 15.61 8.01
N ASN A 101 16.36 14.35 7.75
CA ASN A 101 15.60 13.52 6.81
C ASN A 101 14.48 12.73 7.52
N ASP A 102 14.26 12.97 8.81
CA ASP A 102 13.23 12.29 9.59
C ASP A 102 11.82 12.75 9.18
N LEU A 103 10.96 11.78 8.97
CA LEU A 103 9.52 11.92 8.84
C LEU A 103 8.84 11.46 10.12
N THR A 104 8.01 12.32 10.66
CA THR A 104 7.06 11.99 11.71
C THR A 104 5.74 11.55 11.07
N ALA A 105 5.25 10.39 11.48
CA ALA A 105 3.93 9.91 11.11
C ALA A 105 2.95 10.18 12.24
N SER A 106 1.77 10.69 11.90
CA SER A 106 0.71 10.97 12.86
C SER A 106 -0.67 10.72 12.25
N TYR A 107 -1.66 10.50 13.11
CA TYR A 107 -3.05 10.31 12.71
C TYR A 107 -4.00 11.07 13.63
N ALA A 108 -5.17 11.44 13.12
CA ALA A 108 -6.25 12.04 13.89
C ALA A 108 -7.59 11.44 13.44
N TYR A 109 -8.50 11.20 14.38
CA TYR A 109 -9.86 10.80 14.08
C TYR A 109 -10.76 12.03 13.90
N GLY A 110 -11.85 11.87 13.14
CA GLY A 110 -12.82 12.94 12.98
C GLY A 110 -14.26 12.45 12.84
N ASP A 111 -15.18 13.31 13.27
CA ASP A 111 -16.62 13.11 13.23
C ASP A 111 -17.33 14.40 12.85
N GLY A 112 -18.38 14.30 12.02
CA GLY A 112 -19.13 15.48 11.58
C GLY A 112 -18.29 16.55 10.87
N GLY A 113 -17.16 16.15 10.26
CA GLY A 113 -16.23 17.05 9.59
C GLY A 113 -15.23 17.77 10.50
N VAL A 114 -15.17 17.44 11.79
CA VAL A 114 -14.22 18.00 12.75
C VAL A 114 -13.15 16.95 13.08
N LEU A 115 -11.88 17.29 12.87
CA LEU A 115 -10.74 16.46 13.29
C LEU A 115 -10.39 16.74 14.76
N GLY A 116 -10.10 15.68 15.50
CA GLY A 116 -9.45 15.75 16.81
C GLY A 116 -7.95 16.01 16.71
N ASP A 117 -7.26 15.84 17.84
CA ASP A 117 -5.81 16.03 17.92
C ASP A 117 -5.05 14.92 17.18
N PHE A 118 -3.91 15.31 16.58
CA PHE A 118 -3.00 14.34 15.98
C PHE A 118 -2.21 13.59 17.05
N VAL A 119 -2.28 12.27 16.99
CA VAL A 119 -1.44 11.34 17.73
C VAL A 119 -0.24 10.98 16.87
N SER A 120 0.96 11.27 17.35
CA SER A 120 2.23 10.95 16.66
C SER A 120 2.76 9.58 17.07
N PHE A 121 3.29 8.83 16.11
CA PHE A 121 4.12 7.67 16.42
C PHE A 121 5.45 8.11 17.02
N ALA A 122 5.99 7.30 17.93
CA ALA A 122 7.32 7.52 18.50
C ALA A 122 8.45 7.17 17.53
N ASN A 123 8.21 6.22 16.62
CA ASN A 123 9.18 5.84 15.59
C ASN A 123 9.06 6.77 14.37
N HIS A 124 10.21 7.11 13.81
CA HIS A 124 10.33 7.93 12.62
C HIS A 124 10.77 7.07 11.42
N ALA A 125 10.47 7.57 10.22
CA ALA A 125 11.04 7.07 8.96
C ALA A 125 12.07 8.07 8.42
N THR A 126 12.97 7.64 7.55
CA THR A 126 13.87 8.54 6.82
C THR A 126 13.37 8.66 5.38
N ILE A 127 13.37 9.88 4.80
CA ILE A 127 12.80 10.12 3.45
C ILE A 127 13.80 10.53 2.37
N PHE A 128 15.06 10.76 2.73
CA PHE A 128 16.11 11.09 1.77
C PHE A 128 17.40 10.34 2.08
N HIS A 129 17.92 9.60 1.10
CA HIS A 129 19.21 8.91 1.15
C HIS A 129 20.09 9.25 -0.07
N GLY A 130 20.21 10.55 -0.37
CA GLY A 130 21.09 11.09 -1.41
C GLY A 130 20.35 11.73 -2.59
N GLU A 131 19.05 11.50 -2.70
CA GLU A 131 18.15 12.18 -3.62
C GLU A 131 17.63 13.51 -3.04
N GLY A 132 17.26 14.43 -3.94
CA GLY A 132 16.81 15.77 -3.58
C GLY A 132 15.31 15.98 -3.61
N TYR A 133 14.51 14.93 -3.83
CA TYR A 133 13.06 15.06 -3.96
C TYR A 133 12.31 13.79 -3.61
N THR A 134 11.06 13.96 -3.16
CA THR A 134 10.11 12.88 -2.93
C THR A 134 8.78 13.23 -3.59
N ARG A 135 7.87 12.27 -3.67
CA ARG A 135 6.52 12.44 -4.24
C ARG A 135 5.47 11.90 -3.30
N ALA A 136 4.49 12.76 -3.01
CA ALA A 136 3.28 12.37 -2.32
C ALA A 136 2.37 11.51 -3.21
N GLY A 137 1.68 10.56 -2.60
CA GLY A 137 0.62 9.81 -3.25
C GLY A 137 -0.43 9.34 -2.26
N PHE A 138 -1.64 9.19 -2.76
CA PHE A 138 -2.69 8.42 -2.10
C PHE A 138 -2.65 7.00 -2.63
N MET A 139 -2.97 6.04 -1.77
CA MET A 139 -2.98 4.64 -2.15
C MET A 139 -4.13 3.90 -1.49
N ALA A 140 -4.62 2.89 -2.22
CA ALA A 140 -5.46 1.83 -1.72
C ALA A 140 -4.90 0.53 -2.30
N PHE A 141 -4.94 -0.54 -1.52
CA PHE A 141 -4.45 -1.84 -1.91
C PHE A 141 -5.27 -2.93 -1.25
N GLY A 142 -5.28 -4.10 -1.87
CA GLY A 142 -5.99 -5.25 -1.36
C GLY A 142 -5.63 -6.49 -2.17
N LEU A 143 -5.98 -7.65 -1.64
CA LEU A 143 -5.82 -8.89 -2.40
C LEU A 143 -6.90 -8.92 -3.48
N ALA A 144 -6.48 -9.12 -4.73
CA ALA A 144 -7.44 -9.44 -5.78
C ALA A 144 -8.21 -10.70 -5.34
N PRO A 145 -9.56 -10.69 -5.38
CA PRO A 145 -10.30 -11.92 -5.12
C PRO A 145 -9.78 -12.98 -6.09
N PRO A 146 -9.57 -14.23 -5.65
CA PRO A 146 -9.18 -15.29 -6.56
C PRO A 146 -10.18 -15.32 -7.71
N ILE A 147 -9.70 -15.05 -8.92
CA ILE A 147 -10.53 -15.05 -10.13
C ILE A 147 -11.08 -16.48 -10.21
N PRO A 148 -12.41 -16.70 -10.06
CA PRO A 148 -12.96 -18.03 -10.24
C PRO A 148 -12.56 -18.47 -11.64
N GLU A 149 -11.98 -19.65 -11.83
CA GLU A 149 -11.68 -20.17 -13.17
C GLU A 149 -12.94 -20.83 -13.73
N PRO A 150 -13.88 -20.11 -14.40
CA PRO A 150 -15.22 -20.61 -14.58
C PRO A 150 -15.33 -21.46 -15.86
N GLN A 151 -14.25 -21.55 -16.66
CA GLN A 151 -14.32 -22.06 -18.04
C GLN A 151 -13.03 -22.78 -18.49
N THR A 152 -11.87 -22.49 -17.89
CA THR A 152 -10.58 -23.12 -18.27
C THR A 152 -10.63 -24.64 -18.08
N TYR A 153 -11.13 -25.11 -16.94
CA TYR A 153 -11.31 -26.54 -16.71
C TYR A 153 -12.37 -27.16 -17.62
N ALA A 154 -13.48 -26.46 -17.85
CA ALA A 154 -14.53 -26.93 -18.74
C ALA A 154 -14.05 -27.06 -20.20
N LEU A 155 -13.28 -26.09 -20.69
CA LEU A 155 -12.68 -26.10 -22.03
C LEU A 155 -11.55 -27.12 -22.16
N MET A 156 -10.74 -27.29 -21.11
CA MET A 156 -9.73 -28.35 -21.05
C MET A 156 -10.38 -29.73 -21.10
N LEU A 157 -11.42 -29.97 -20.30
CA LEU A 157 -12.16 -31.23 -20.31
C LEU A 157 -12.91 -31.46 -21.62
N ALA A 158 -13.52 -30.43 -22.19
CA ALA A 158 -14.16 -30.51 -23.51
C ALA A 158 -13.13 -30.82 -24.62
N GLY A 159 -11.97 -30.15 -24.61
CA GLY A 159 -10.87 -30.39 -25.55
C GLY A 159 -10.32 -31.81 -25.44
N LEU A 160 -10.05 -32.29 -24.22
CA LEU A 160 -9.61 -33.67 -23.97
C LEU A 160 -10.68 -34.69 -24.37
N GLY A 161 -11.95 -34.40 -24.13
CA GLY A 161 -13.08 -35.21 -24.57
C GLY A 161 -13.16 -35.36 -26.09
N LEU A 162 -13.01 -34.25 -26.82
CA LEU A 162 -12.98 -34.25 -28.29
C LEU A 162 -11.78 -35.03 -28.85
N LEU A 163 -10.59 -34.89 -28.26
CA LEU A 163 -9.39 -35.64 -28.65
C LEU A 163 -9.56 -37.16 -28.38
N GLY A 164 -10.13 -37.52 -27.24
CA GLY A 164 -10.46 -38.91 -26.90
C GLY A 164 -11.46 -39.53 -27.88
N ALA A 165 -12.50 -38.79 -28.28
CA ALA A 165 -13.47 -39.25 -29.27
C ALA A 165 -12.84 -39.43 -30.66
N ALA A 166 -12.00 -38.49 -31.10
CA ALA A 166 -11.34 -38.54 -32.41
C ALA A 166 -10.37 -39.73 -32.53
N THR A 167 -9.59 -40.02 -31.48
CA THR A 167 -8.67 -41.18 -31.46
C THR A 167 -9.41 -42.52 -31.47
N ARG A 168 -10.55 -42.62 -30.77
CA ARG A 168 -11.40 -43.82 -30.76
C ARG A 168 -12.03 -44.11 -32.13
N HIS A 169 -12.44 -43.08 -32.87
CA HIS A 169 -13.01 -43.24 -34.21
C HIS A 169 -12.00 -43.78 -35.23
N ARG A 170 -10.72 -43.40 -35.13
CA ARG A 170 -9.67 -43.89 -36.04
C ARG A 170 -9.41 -45.39 -35.88
N ARG A 171 -9.47 -45.92 -34.66
CA ARG A 171 -9.28 -47.35 -34.38
C ARG A 171 -10.42 -48.24 -34.87
N LYS A 172 -11.61 -47.71 -35.14
CA LYS A 172 -12.75 -48.48 -35.68
C LYS A 172 -12.76 -48.56 -37.21
N ARG A 173 -11.87 -47.84 -37.90
CA ARG A 173 -11.77 -47.77 -39.37
C ARG A 173 -10.54 -48.48 -39.94
N SER A 174 -9.67 -49.03 -39.08
CA SER A 174 -8.64 -50.01 -39.42
C SER A 174 -9.09 -51.38 -38.94
#